data_AF-A0A0B6ZUN2-F1
#
_entry.id   AF-A0A0B6ZUN2-F1
#
_cell.length_a   1.000
_cell.length_b   1.000
_cell.length_c   1.000
_cell.angle_alpha   90.00
_cell.angle_beta   90.00
_cell.angle_gamma   90.00
#
_symmetry.space_group_name_H-M   'P 1'
#
loop_
_entity.id
_entity.type
_entity.pdbx_description
1 polymer ?
#
loop_
_entity_poly.entity_id
_entity_poly.type
_entity_poly.pdbx_seq_one_letter_code
_entity_poly.pdbx_strand_id
1 'polypeptide(L)'
;MSSKAPPAKLLEEINKSGTSQLNHVKPAEKNILPSQEVIEDEKQHNEHLENITHFKKTSLKRTESQEKGCLPTPDEIQHEKVEVELRERIGSFNKKDLHHTEVELKNVLPTEEVIHQEKVEKELRTEIDTFQKDGLRPTATDKRCLLPSKQDIEKEKTEQELNQSISSFKRTSLKHAETDLKDPMPKSETIEQEKRENEFRNDIELFNKTDLKATKTVVKNPKPTKEDIAAEKAAKKH
;
A
#
# COMPACT_ATOMS: atom_id res chain seq x y z
N MET A 1 32.87 -47.79 -27.19
CA MET A 1 34.32 -48.05 -27.17
C MET A 1 34.91 -47.62 -28.50
N SER A 2 35.74 -46.58 -28.49
CA SER A 2 36.92 -46.34 -29.35
C SER A 2 37.12 -44.83 -29.52
N SER A 3 37.78 -44.22 -28.53
CA SER A 3 38.33 -42.88 -28.67
C SER A 3 39.50 -42.95 -29.67
N LYS A 4 39.34 -42.25 -30.79
CA LYS A 4 40.35 -42.13 -31.83
C LYS A 4 41.61 -41.50 -31.22
N ALA A 5 42.72 -42.23 -31.20
CA ALA A 5 43.99 -41.75 -30.68
C ALA A 5 44.41 -40.45 -31.39
N PRO A 6 44.99 -39.46 -30.67
CA PRO A 6 45.44 -38.21 -31.28
C PRO A 6 46.50 -38.48 -32.35
N PRO A 7 46.53 -37.71 -33.47
CA PRO A 7 47.50 -37.90 -34.52
C PRO A 7 48.91 -37.63 -33.98
N ALA A 8 49.79 -38.62 -34.04
CA ALA A 8 51.15 -38.60 -33.47
C ALA A 8 51.96 -37.33 -33.83
N LYS A 9 51.69 -36.74 -35.01
CA LYS A 9 52.32 -35.49 -35.45
C LYS A 9 52.08 -34.30 -34.51
N LEU A 10 50.89 -34.20 -33.92
CA LEU A 10 50.52 -33.09 -33.02
C LEU A 10 51.25 -33.19 -31.68
N LEU A 11 51.43 -34.42 -31.18
CA LEU A 11 52.23 -34.69 -29.99
C LEU A 11 53.72 -34.39 -30.22
N GLU A 12 54.23 -34.69 -31.41
CA GLU A 12 55.60 -34.41 -31.79
C GLU A 12 55.86 -32.90 -31.98
N GLU A 13 54.86 -32.16 -32.46
CA GLU A 13 54.93 -30.70 -32.63
C GLU A 13 54.87 -29.96 -31.29
N ILE A 14 54.01 -30.39 -30.35
CA ILE A 14 53.97 -29.85 -28.98
C ILE A 14 55.29 -30.11 -28.25
N ASN A 15 55.89 -31.29 -28.43
CA ASN A 15 57.18 -31.62 -27.83
C ASN A 15 58.35 -30.86 -28.47
N LYS A 16 58.24 -30.44 -29.74
CA LYS A 16 59.22 -29.56 -30.40
C LYS A 16 59.04 -28.09 -29.99
N SER A 17 57.82 -27.64 -29.70
CA SER A 17 57.56 -26.31 -29.14
C SER A 17 57.87 -26.29 -27.64
N GLY A 18 59.16 -26.33 -27.31
CA GLY A 18 59.62 -26.04 -25.95
C GLY A 18 59.06 -24.70 -25.46
N THR A 19 58.86 -24.59 -24.15
CA THR A 19 58.32 -23.44 -23.39
C THR A 19 58.99 -22.07 -23.66
N SER A 20 60.01 -22.06 -24.51
CA SER A 20 60.83 -20.94 -24.95
C SER A 20 60.11 -19.84 -25.75
N GLN A 21 58.84 -20.04 -26.13
CA GLN A 21 58.03 -19.04 -26.86
C GLN A 21 56.96 -18.37 -25.96
N LEU A 22 56.87 -18.72 -24.67
CA LEU A 22 55.95 -18.06 -23.75
C LEU A 22 56.58 -16.79 -23.18
N ASN A 23 55.93 -15.64 -23.43
CA ASN A 23 56.34 -14.37 -22.84
C ASN A 23 56.30 -14.46 -21.31
N HIS A 24 57.44 -14.21 -20.65
CA HIS A 24 57.48 -14.06 -19.20
C HIS A 24 56.72 -12.79 -18.78
N VAL A 25 55.62 -12.94 -18.05
CA VAL A 25 54.95 -11.83 -17.36
C VAL A 25 55.39 -11.85 -15.91
N LYS A 26 56.04 -10.77 -15.45
CA LYS A 26 56.35 -10.59 -14.03
C LYS A 26 55.07 -10.14 -13.30
N PRO A 27 54.57 -10.86 -12.29
CA PRO A 27 53.45 -10.38 -11.49
C PRO A 27 53.89 -9.12 -10.72
N ALA A 28 53.18 -8.02 -10.92
CA ALA A 28 53.36 -6.81 -10.13
C ALA A 28 52.52 -6.93 -8.85
N GLU A 29 53.12 -7.34 -7.76
CA GLU A 29 52.52 -7.29 -6.43
C GLU A 29 52.40 -5.82 -6.01
N LYS A 30 51.17 -5.28 -6.03
CA LYS A 30 50.90 -3.93 -5.53
C LYS A 30 50.81 -3.98 -4.00
N ASN A 31 51.95 -3.90 -3.33
CA ASN A 31 51.99 -3.61 -1.90
C ASN A 31 51.69 -2.13 -1.68
N ILE A 32 50.41 -1.79 -1.64
CA ILE A 32 49.94 -0.45 -1.32
C ILE A 32 50.08 -0.26 0.18
N LEU A 33 50.79 0.79 0.61
CA LEU A 33 50.82 1.16 2.03
C LEU A 33 49.40 1.53 2.49
N PRO A 34 49.02 1.25 3.75
CA PRO A 34 47.75 1.69 4.31
C PRO A 34 47.58 3.20 4.11
N SER A 35 46.37 3.65 3.78
CA SER A 35 46.08 5.08 3.70
C SER A 35 46.18 5.71 5.09
N GLN A 36 46.40 7.03 5.14
CA GLN A 36 46.45 7.77 6.39
C GLN A 36 45.16 7.60 7.23
N GLU A 37 44.01 7.54 6.56
CA GLU A 37 42.70 7.29 7.19
C GLU A 37 42.65 5.94 7.90
N VAL A 38 43.14 4.87 7.26
CA VAL A 38 43.19 3.52 7.87
C VAL A 38 44.08 3.50 9.12
N ILE A 39 45.18 4.25 9.11
CA ILE A 39 46.09 4.35 10.26
C ILE A 39 45.44 5.14 11.41
N GLU A 40 44.71 6.21 11.09
CA GLU A 40 44.00 7.02 12.09
C GLU A 40 42.85 6.24 12.73
N ASP A 41 42.08 5.49 11.95
CA ASP A 41 41.02 4.63 12.45
C ASP A 41 41.56 3.51 13.34
N GLU A 42 42.65 2.84 12.93
CA GLU A 42 43.31 1.81 13.75
C GLU A 42 43.81 2.39 15.08
N LYS A 43 44.34 3.63 15.06
CA LYS A 43 44.78 4.32 16.26
C LYS A 43 43.60 4.64 17.20
N GLN A 44 42.49 5.14 16.67
CA GLN A 44 41.29 5.43 17.47
C GLN A 44 40.70 4.15 18.08
N HIS A 45 40.65 3.06 17.30
CA HIS A 45 40.17 1.77 17.78
C HIS A 45 41.05 1.25 18.94
N ASN A 46 42.37 1.32 18.78
CA ASN A 46 43.29 0.92 19.85
C ASN A 46 43.16 1.80 21.10
N GLU A 47 43.00 3.12 20.94
CA GLU A 47 42.75 4.02 22.08
C GLU A 47 41.43 3.68 22.80
N HIS A 48 40.37 3.35 22.07
CA HIS A 48 39.10 2.93 22.66
C HIS A 48 39.23 1.64 23.45
N LEU A 49 39.95 0.66 22.91
CA LEU A 49 40.24 -0.60 23.62
C LEU A 49 41.04 -0.33 24.90
N GLU A 50 42.08 0.49 24.83
CA GLU A 50 42.88 0.87 25.99
C GLU A 50 42.06 1.57 27.08
N ASN A 51 41.12 2.43 26.69
CA ASN A 51 40.21 3.08 27.62
C ASN A 51 39.25 2.07 28.30
N ILE A 52 38.77 1.07 27.57
CA ILE A 52 37.93 0.00 28.13
C ILE A 52 38.73 -0.92 29.04
N THR A 53 39.95 -1.32 28.66
CA THR A 53 40.80 -2.20 29.47
C THR A 53 41.15 -1.56 30.80
N HIS A 54 41.42 -0.25 30.80
CA HIS A 54 41.72 0.52 32.01
C HIS A 54 40.48 1.07 32.72
N PHE A 55 39.27 0.76 32.24
CA PHE A 55 38.04 1.24 32.85
C PHE A 55 37.87 0.70 34.28
N LYS A 56 37.91 1.62 35.25
CA LYS A 56 37.75 1.30 36.66
C LYS A 56 36.29 1.00 36.98
N LYS A 57 35.91 -0.29 36.93
CA LYS A 57 34.56 -0.80 37.27
C LYS A 57 34.03 -0.33 38.64
N THR A 58 34.92 -0.02 39.58
CA THR A 58 34.53 0.51 40.91
C THR A 58 34.02 1.95 40.87
N SER A 59 34.13 2.63 39.72
CA SER A 59 33.53 3.96 39.49
C SER A 59 32.05 3.87 39.10
N LEU A 60 31.52 2.67 38.84
CA LEU A 60 30.10 2.48 38.59
C LEU A 60 29.32 2.60 39.90
N LYS A 61 28.25 3.39 39.89
CA LYS A 61 27.31 3.48 41.01
C LYS A 61 26.60 2.12 41.16
N ARG A 62 26.56 1.57 42.37
CA ARG A 62 25.72 0.39 42.66
C ARG A 62 24.25 0.81 42.65
N THR A 63 23.43 0.06 41.91
CA THR A 63 21.98 0.14 41.96
C THR A 63 21.45 -1.14 42.60
N GLU A 64 20.66 -1.01 43.65
CA GLU A 64 20.00 -2.15 44.32
C GLU A 64 18.66 -2.43 43.61
N SER A 65 18.50 -3.66 43.12
CA SER A 65 17.26 -4.10 42.47
C SER A 65 16.32 -4.70 43.51
N GLN A 66 15.15 -4.09 43.72
CA GLN A 66 14.09 -4.67 44.55
C GLN A 66 13.15 -5.52 43.70
N GLU A 67 13.15 -6.83 43.94
CA GLU A 67 12.15 -7.76 43.39
C GLU A 67 10.88 -7.68 44.25
N LYS A 68 9.80 -7.12 43.71
CA LYS A 68 8.50 -7.11 44.40
C LYS A 68 7.80 -8.44 44.16
N GLY A 69 7.98 -9.40 45.07
CA GLY A 69 7.05 -10.53 45.17
C GLY A 69 5.70 -10.02 45.67
N CYS A 70 4.69 -9.97 44.81
CA CYS A 70 3.33 -9.69 45.26
C CYS A 70 2.76 -10.95 45.91
N LEU A 71 2.14 -10.78 47.08
CA LEU A 71 1.26 -11.80 47.63
C LEU A 71 0.04 -11.93 46.71
N PRO A 72 -0.55 -13.13 46.59
CA PRO A 72 -1.78 -13.30 45.85
C PRO A 72 -2.85 -12.37 46.42
N THR A 73 -3.58 -11.74 45.51
CA THR A 73 -4.70 -10.87 45.82
C THR A 73 -5.83 -11.67 46.48
N PRO A 74 -6.70 -11.03 47.27
CA PRO A 74 -7.88 -11.69 47.82
C PRO A 74 -8.76 -12.36 46.76
N ASP A 75 -8.86 -11.77 45.57
CA ASP A 75 -9.64 -12.32 44.46
C ASP A 75 -9.04 -13.62 43.91
N GLU A 76 -7.71 -13.69 43.76
CA GLU A 76 -7.01 -14.91 43.36
C GLU A 76 -7.22 -16.04 44.38
N ILE A 77 -7.20 -15.72 45.68
CA ILE A 77 -7.46 -16.68 46.75
C ILE A 77 -8.92 -17.17 46.72
N GLN A 78 -9.89 -16.27 46.50
CA GLN A 78 -11.29 -16.67 46.36
C GLN A 78 -11.51 -17.54 45.13
N HIS A 79 -10.87 -17.20 44.01
CA HIS A 79 -10.96 -17.97 42.78
C HIS A 79 -10.43 -19.40 42.97
N GLU A 80 -9.24 -19.55 43.56
CA GLU A 80 -8.66 -20.86 43.86
C GLU A 80 -9.57 -21.69 44.76
N LYS A 81 -10.16 -21.07 45.80
CA LYS A 81 -11.10 -21.76 46.69
C LYS A 81 -12.33 -22.29 45.95
N VAL A 82 -12.92 -21.49 45.06
CA VAL A 82 -14.06 -21.91 44.23
C VAL A 82 -13.67 -23.06 43.31
N GLU A 83 -12.47 -23.02 42.72
CA GLU A 83 -11.98 -24.08 41.85
C GLU A 83 -11.80 -25.41 42.60
N VAL A 84 -11.24 -25.35 43.81
CA VAL A 84 -11.08 -26.52 44.68
C VAL A 84 -12.44 -27.12 45.04
N GLU A 85 -13.40 -26.30 45.47
CA GLU A 85 -14.75 -26.75 45.80
C GLU A 85 -15.45 -27.41 44.59
N LEU A 86 -15.31 -26.81 43.39
CA LEU A 86 -15.87 -27.37 42.18
C LEU A 86 -15.23 -28.72 41.82
N ARG A 87 -13.91 -28.85 41.95
CA ARG A 87 -13.18 -30.10 41.72
C ARG A 87 -13.65 -31.19 42.69
N GLU A 88 -13.82 -30.88 43.96
CA GLU A 88 -14.34 -31.82 44.96
C GLU A 88 -15.79 -32.24 44.66
N ARG A 89 -16.65 -31.29 44.29
CA ARG A 89 -18.05 -31.57 43.94
C ARG A 89 -18.16 -32.47 42.71
N ILE A 90 -17.34 -32.23 41.69
CA ILE A 90 -17.31 -33.09 40.49
C ILE A 90 -16.70 -34.46 40.82
N GLY A 91 -15.63 -34.49 41.62
CA GLY A 91 -14.96 -35.73 42.02
C GLY A 91 -15.82 -36.64 42.89
N SER A 92 -16.69 -36.06 43.72
CA SER A 92 -17.65 -36.78 44.57
C SER A 92 -18.97 -37.11 43.87
N PHE A 93 -19.12 -36.76 42.59
CA PHE A 93 -20.35 -36.97 41.84
C PHE A 93 -20.63 -38.45 41.57
N ASN A 94 -21.77 -38.95 42.05
CA ASN A 94 -22.20 -40.32 41.82
C ASN A 94 -23.13 -40.42 40.61
N LYS A 95 -22.69 -41.11 39.56
CA LYS A 95 -23.49 -41.35 38.35
C LYS A 95 -24.79 -42.12 38.61
N LYS A 96 -24.94 -42.80 39.76
CA LYS A 96 -26.19 -43.48 40.14
C LYS A 96 -27.30 -42.50 40.52
N ASP A 97 -26.96 -41.25 40.80
CA ASP A 97 -27.91 -40.20 41.13
C ASP A 97 -28.52 -39.57 39.86
N LEU A 98 -28.03 -39.95 38.66
CA LEU A 98 -28.68 -39.62 37.39
C LEU A 98 -29.95 -40.44 37.21
N HIS A 99 -31.08 -39.76 37.07
CA HIS A 99 -32.30 -40.39 36.58
C HIS A 99 -32.15 -40.77 35.10
N HIS A 100 -32.55 -41.99 34.75
CA HIS A 100 -32.66 -42.40 33.35
C HIS A 100 -33.71 -41.53 32.67
N THR A 101 -33.32 -40.85 31.58
CA THR A 101 -34.25 -40.14 30.71
C THR A 101 -34.40 -40.97 29.43
N GLU A 102 -35.56 -41.56 29.23
CA GLU A 102 -35.90 -42.28 28.01
C GLU A 102 -36.18 -41.25 26.90
N VAL A 103 -35.37 -41.28 25.85
CA VAL A 103 -35.48 -40.33 24.73
C VAL A 103 -36.43 -40.93 23.70
N GLU A 104 -37.69 -40.51 23.68
CA GLU A 104 -38.62 -40.93 22.63
C GLU A 104 -38.27 -40.25 21.29
N LEU A 105 -37.71 -41.03 20.36
CA LEU A 105 -37.54 -40.63 18.96
C LEU A 105 -38.90 -40.68 18.25
N LYS A 106 -39.48 -39.51 17.97
CA LYS A 106 -40.66 -39.39 17.12
C LYS A 106 -40.30 -39.62 15.65
N ASN A 107 -40.08 -40.88 15.27
CA ASN A 107 -40.00 -41.28 13.87
C ASN A 107 -41.41 -41.35 13.30
N VAL A 108 -41.91 -40.23 12.79
CA VAL A 108 -43.17 -40.21 12.03
C VAL A 108 -42.96 -40.89 10.69
N LEU A 109 -43.86 -41.81 10.35
CA LEU A 109 -43.88 -42.43 9.02
C LEU A 109 -44.19 -41.36 7.96
N PRO A 110 -43.69 -41.52 6.73
CA PRO A 110 -44.04 -40.63 5.62
C PRO A 110 -45.56 -40.56 5.45
N THR A 111 -46.09 -39.35 5.27
CA THR A 111 -47.51 -39.12 4.98
C THR A 111 -47.87 -39.70 3.60
N GLU A 112 -49.13 -40.07 3.40
CA GLU A 112 -49.67 -40.53 2.11
C GLU A 112 -49.31 -39.59 0.94
N GLU A 113 -49.37 -38.27 1.17
CA GLU A 113 -48.98 -37.25 0.20
C GLU A 113 -47.53 -37.40 -0.26
N VAL A 114 -46.60 -37.65 0.68
CA VAL A 114 -45.16 -37.81 0.38
C VAL A 114 -44.93 -39.05 -0.47
N ILE A 115 -45.63 -40.14 -0.15
CA ILE A 115 -45.56 -41.40 -0.91
C ILE A 115 -46.13 -41.21 -2.32
N HIS A 116 -47.23 -40.47 -2.45
CA HIS A 116 -47.85 -40.17 -3.73
C HIS A 116 -46.92 -39.32 -4.61
N GLN A 117 -46.32 -38.26 -4.05
CA GLN A 117 -45.36 -37.42 -4.77
C GLN A 117 -44.15 -38.22 -5.25
N GLU A 118 -43.56 -39.07 -4.39
CA GLU A 118 -42.45 -39.94 -4.78
C GLU A 118 -42.84 -40.90 -5.92
N LYS A 119 -44.05 -41.45 -5.88
CA LYS A 119 -44.55 -42.34 -6.94
C LYS A 119 -44.69 -41.61 -8.28
N VAL A 120 -45.26 -40.40 -8.28
CA VAL A 120 -45.40 -39.56 -9.48
C VAL A 120 -44.03 -39.20 -10.05
N GLU A 121 -43.08 -38.80 -9.19
CA GLU A 121 -41.73 -38.47 -9.63
C GLU A 121 -41.04 -39.67 -10.28
N LYS A 122 -41.17 -40.84 -9.66
CA LYS A 122 -40.59 -42.08 -10.18
C LYS A 122 -41.18 -42.45 -11.54
N GLU A 123 -42.49 -42.32 -11.70
CA GLU A 123 -43.17 -42.58 -12.97
C GLU A 123 -42.69 -41.64 -14.09
N LEU A 124 -42.62 -40.33 -13.80
CA LEU A 124 -42.11 -39.34 -14.76
C LEU A 124 -40.66 -39.62 -15.17
N ARG A 125 -39.79 -39.97 -14.21
CA ARG A 125 -38.40 -40.35 -14.49
C ARG A 125 -38.35 -41.56 -15.43
N THR A 126 -39.16 -42.58 -15.18
CA THR A 126 -39.20 -43.76 -16.06
C THR A 126 -39.75 -43.47 -17.45
N GLU A 127 -40.72 -42.57 -17.59
CA GLU A 127 -41.26 -42.15 -18.89
C GLU A 127 -40.21 -41.40 -19.71
N ILE A 128 -39.45 -40.50 -19.05
CA ILE A 128 -38.34 -39.79 -19.69
C ILE A 128 -37.22 -40.75 -20.12
N ASP A 129 -36.84 -41.71 -19.27
CA ASP A 129 -35.78 -42.68 -19.57
C ASP A 129 -36.15 -43.61 -20.74
N THR A 130 -37.44 -43.94 -20.87
CA THR A 130 -37.95 -44.82 -21.94
C THR A 130 -38.41 -44.05 -23.17
N PHE A 131 -38.26 -42.73 -23.19
CA PHE A 131 -38.74 -41.86 -24.27
C PHE A 131 -38.04 -42.16 -25.61
N GLN A 132 -38.84 -42.64 -26.58
CA GLN A 132 -38.39 -42.94 -27.93
C GLN A 132 -38.34 -41.67 -28.79
N LYS A 133 -37.14 -41.14 -29.00
CA LYS A 133 -36.92 -39.95 -29.86
C LYS A 133 -37.30 -40.18 -31.32
N ASP A 134 -37.39 -41.43 -31.76
CA ASP A 134 -37.77 -41.80 -33.13
C ASP A 134 -39.21 -41.42 -33.47
N GLY A 135 -40.07 -41.19 -32.47
CA GLY A 135 -41.43 -40.68 -32.64
C GLY A 135 -41.52 -39.16 -32.83
N LEU A 136 -40.41 -38.42 -32.66
CA LEU A 136 -40.39 -36.97 -32.86
C LEU A 136 -40.47 -36.64 -34.35
N ARG A 137 -41.38 -35.74 -34.72
CA ARG A 137 -41.44 -35.22 -36.09
C ARG A 137 -40.16 -34.45 -36.42
N PRO A 138 -39.46 -34.74 -37.52
CA PRO A 138 -38.35 -33.93 -37.97
C PRO A 138 -38.83 -32.50 -38.20
N THR A 139 -38.25 -31.55 -37.48
CA THR A 139 -38.50 -30.11 -37.70
C THR A 139 -37.33 -29.55 -38.48
N ALA A 140 -37.58 -29.13 -39.73
CA ALA A 140 -36.57 -28.43 -40.53
C ALA A 140 -36.25 -27.09 -39.86
N THR A 141 -35.04 -26.96 -39.34
CA THR A 141 -34.55 -25.69 -38.81
C THR A 141 -33.89 -24.92 -39.95
N ASP A 142 -34.53 -23.87 -40.44
CA ASP A 142 -33.95 -22.98 -41.46
C ASP A 142 -32.81 -22.14 -40.85
N LYS A 143 -31.59 -22.67 -40.88
CA LYS A 143 -30.39 -21.87 -40.61
C LYS A 143 -30.18 -20.91 -41.78
N ARG A 144 -30.52 -19.63 -41.58
CA ARG A 144 -30.22 -18.56 -42.53
C ARG A 144 -28.70 -18.30 -42.52
N CYS A 145 -27.94 -19.09 -43.28
CA CYS A 145 -26.54 -18.79 -43.61
C CYS A 145 -26.55 -17.70 -44.70
N LEU A 146 -26.72 -16.44 -44.31
CA LEU A 146 -26.60 -15.33 -45.25
C LEU A 146 -25.11 -15.15 -45.56
N LEU A 147 -24.75 -15.28 -46.84
CA LEU A 147 -23.43 -14.87 -47.32
C LEU A 147 -23.32 -13.34 -47.17
N PRO A 148 -22.13 -12.79 -46.84
CA PRO A 148 -21.90 -11.35 -46.86
C PRO A 148 -22.35 -10.75 -48.19
N SER A 149 -23.01 -9.60 -48.14
CA SER A 149 -23.42 -8.89 -49.35
C SER A 149 -22.20 -8.29 -50.06
N LYS A 150 -22.36 -7.90 -51.34
CA LYS A 150 -21.31 -7.18 -52.07
C LYS A 150 -20.89 -5.89 -51.34
N GLN A 151 -21.84 -5.20 -50.72
CA GLN A 151 -21.60 -3.99 -49.94
C GLN A 151 -20.74 -4.27 -48.70
N ASP A 152 -20.96 -5.40 -48.02
CA ASP A 152 -20.16 -5.79 -46.85
C ASP A 152 -18.70 -6.05 -47.25
N ILE A 153 -18.49 -6.74 -48.38
CA ILE A 153 -17.16 -7.03 -48.92
C ILE A 153 -16.44 -5.76 -49.37
N GLU A 154 -17.15 -4.85 -50.04
CA GLU A 154 -16.58 -3.57 -50.47
C GLU A 154 -16.18 -2.71 -49.27
N LYS A 155 -17.03 -2.64 -48.24
CA LYS A 155 -16.72 -1.91 -47.01
C LYS A 155 -15.49 -2.51 -46.32
N GLU A 156 -15.45 -3.83 -46.14
CA GLU A 156 -14.29 -4.50 -45.52
C GLU A 156 -13.00 -4.24 -46.31
N LYS A 157 -13.05 -4.28 -47.63
CA LYS A 157 -11.90 -3.98 -48.49
C LYS A 157 -11.40 -2.55 -48.31
N THR A 158 -12.30 -1.56 -48.24
CA THR A 158 -11.91 -0.16 -48.00
C THR A 158 -11.29 0.05 -46.63
N GLU A 159 -11.82 -0.62 -45.60
CA GLU A 159 -11.28 -0.54 -44.25
C GLU A 159 -9.90 -1.20 -44.16
N GLN A 160 -9.71 -2.33 -44.83
CA GLN A 160 -8.43 -3.02 -44.89
C GLN A 160 -7.36 -2.17 -45.59
N GLU A 161 -7.71 -1.49 -46.69
CA GLU A 161 -6.81 -0.58 -47.40
C GLU A 161 -6.42 0.63 -46.54
N LEU A 162 -7.39 1.23 -45.84
CA LEU A 162 -7.13 2.32 -44.90
C LEU A 162 -6.19 1.88 -43.77
N ASN A 163 -6.45 0.72 -43.17
CA ASN A 163 -5.62 0.18 -42.09
C ASN A 163 -4.19 -0.13 -42.56
N GLN A 164 -4.01 -0.65 -43.77
CA GLN A 164 -2.69 -0.85 -44.35
C GLN A 164 -1.96 0.48 -44.61
N SER A 165 -2.67 1.50 -45.09
CA SER A 165 -2.12 2.84 -45.29
C SER A 165 -1.64 3.46 -43.97
N ILE A 166 -2.46 3.38 -42.92
CA ILE A 166 -2.11 3.89 -41.58
C ILE A 166 -0.94 3.09 -41.00
N SER A 167 -0.96 1.75 -41.10
CA SER A 167 0.10 0.91 -40.55
C SER A 167 1.45 1.08 -41.26
N SER A 168 1.44 1.41 -42.56
CA SER A 168 2.66 1.65 -43.33
C SER A 168 3.14 3.11 -43.29
N PHE A 169 2.38 3.99 -42.62
CA PHE A 169 2.69 5.41 -42.53
C PHE A 169 3.97 5.65 -41.72
N LYS A 170 5.00 6.19 -42.37
CA LYS A 170 6.25 6.58 -41.72
C LYS A 170 6.06 7.90 -41.00
N ARG A 171 6.06 7.86 -39.66
CA ARG A 171 6.01 9.08 -38.81
C ARG A 171 7.13 10.07 -39.12
N THR A 172 8.29 9.60 -39.57
CA THR A 172 9.43 10.44 -39.99
C THR A 172 9.16 11.29 -41.23
N SER A 173 8.08 11.01 -41.97
CA SER A 173 7.62 11.85 -43.09
C SER A 173 6.82 13.07 -42.65
N LEU A 174 6.44 13.16 -41.36
CA LEU A 174 5.80 14.37 -40.82
C LEU A 174 6.85 15.47 -40.64
N LYS A 175 6.56 16.67 -41.15
CA LYS A 175 7.38 17.84 -40.87
C LYS A 175 7.23 18.22 -39.39
N HIS A 176 8.35 18.52 -38.73
CA HIS A 176 8.31 19.11 -37.40
C HIS A 176 7.64 20.48 -37.49
N ALA A 177 6.56 20.65 -36.72
CA ALA A 177 5.94 21.94 -36.47
C ALA A 177 6.49 22.43 -35.12
N GLU A 178 7.50 23.29 -35.18
CA GLU A 178 7.96 24.02 -34.00
C GLU A 178 6.93 25.13 -33.72
N THR A 179 6.30 25.06 -32.55
CA THR A 179 5.31 26.05 -32.12
C THR A 179 6.03 27.05 -31.23
N ASP A 180 6.41 28.19 -31.80
CA ASP A 180 6.95 29.31 -31.04
C ASP A 180 5.81 29.96 -30.24
N LEU A 181 5.66 29.53 -28.99
CA LEU A 181 4.84 30.23 -28.01
C LEU A 181 5.55 31.56 -27.70
N LYS A 182 5.08 32.66 -28.31
CA LYS A 182 5.53 34.00 -27.93
C LYS A 182 4.90 34.36 -26.57
N ASP A 183 5.53 33.91 -25.50
CA ASP A 183 5.37 34.51 -24.17
C ASP A 183 6.41 35.65 -24.06
N PRO A 184 6.07 36.90 -24.44
CA PRO A 184 6.99 38.00 -24.29
C PRO A 184 7.34 38.17 -22.81
N MET A 185 8.64 38.26 -22.52
CA MET A 185 9.09 38.63 -21.17
C MET A 185 8.40 39.94 -20.73
N PRO A 186 8.01 40.05 -19.45
CA PRO A 186 7.46 41.30 -18.94
C PRO A 186 8.44 42.45 -19.18
N LYS A 187 7.91 43.62 -19.57
CA LYS A 187 8.74 44.81 -19.84
C LYS A 187 9.41 45.29 -18.54
N SER A 188 10.59 45.89 -18.64
CA SER A 188 11.32 46.47 -17.49
C SER A 188 10.43 47.39 -16.64
N GLU A 189 9.59 48.19 -17.30
CA GLU A 189 8.64 49.09 -16.66
C GLU A 189 7.63 48.36 -15.76
N THR A 190 7.13 47.20 -16.19
CA THR A 190 6.20 46.38 -15.40
C THR A 190 6.87 45.82 -14.15
N ILE A 191 8.13 45.38 -14.29
CA ILE A 191 8.92 44.83 -13.18
C ILE A 191 9.23 45.95 -12.15
N GLU A 192 9.61 47.14 -12.63
CA GLU A 192 9.88 48.28 -11.76
C GLU A 192 8.61 48.78 -11.04
N GLN A 193 7.46 48.77 -11.72
CA GLN A 193 6.19 49.12 -11.10
C GLN A 193 5.82 48.11 -10.01
N GLU A 194 5.92 46.82 -10.27
CA GLU A 194 5.66 45.76 -9.28
C GLU A 194 6.61 45.89 -8.08
N LYS A 195 7.89 46.15 -8.32
CA LYS A 195 8.87 46.37 -7.24
C LYS A 195 8.50 47.57 -6.36
N ARG A 196 8.13 48.70 -6.97
CA ARG A 196 7.66 49.88 -6.22
C ARG A 196 6.40 49.61 -5.42
N GLU A 197 5.44 48.88 -5.99
CA GLU A 197 4.20 48.53 -5.28
C GLU A 197 4.49 47.61 -4.08
N ASN A 198 5.41 46.66 -4.25
CA ASN A 198 5.78 45.73 -3.18
C ASN A 198 6.53 46.44 -2.05
N GLU A 199 7.44 47.37 -2.38
CA GLU A 199 8.10 48.25 -1.41
C GLU A 199 7.08 49.09 -0.63
N PHE A 200 6.12 49.71 -1.33
CA PHE A 200 5.06 50.49 -0.69
C PHE A 200 4.18 49.65 0.25
N ARG A 201 3.84 48.42 -0.14
CA ARG A 201 3.09 47.50 0.71
C ARG A 201 3.87 47.12 1.97
N ASN A 202 5.17 46.86 1.84
CA ASN A 202 6.03 46.55 2.98
C ASN A 202 6.15 47.74 3.95
N ASP A 203 6.26 48.97 3.44
CA ASP A 203 6.32 50.18 4.27
C ASP A 203 5.04 50.37 5.10
N ILE A 204 3.87 50.06 4.51
CA ILE A 204 2.59 50.08 5.24
C ILE A 204 2.55 48.99 6.31
N GLU A 205 2.99 47.77 5.98
CA GLU A 205 2.97 46.64 6.92
C GLU A 205 3.90 46.89 8.13
N LEU A 206 5.05 47.51 7.89
CA LEU A 206 6.03 47.86 8.93
C LEU A 206 5.70 49.18 9.66
N PHE A 207 4.65 49.90 9.25
CA PHE A 207 4.30 51.19 9.84
C PHE A 207 3.90 51.05 11.32
N ASN A 208 4.72 51.63 12.20
CA ASN A 208 4.43 51.63 13.63
C ASN A 208 3.44 52.75 13.99
N LYS A 209 2.21 52.36 14.36
CA LYS A 209 1.15 53.31 14.74
C LYS A 209 1.51 54.18 15.95
N THR A 210 2.49 53.80 16.77
CA THR A 210 2.93 54.65 17.90
C THR A 210 3.67 55.91 17.46
N ASP A 211 4.17 55.95 16.22
CA ASP A 211 4.86 57.12 15.67
C ASP A 211 3.88 58.24 15.27
N LEU A 212 2.57 57.95 15.30
CA LEU A 212 1.54 58.97 15.13
C LEU A 212 1.52 59.91 16.33
N LYS A 213 1.73 61.20 16.07
CA LYS A 213 1.65 62.25 17.10
C LYS A 213 0.24 62.29 17.67
N ALA A 214 0.12 62.14 19.00
CA ALA A 214 -1.15 62.30 19.70
C ALA A 214 -1.68 63.73 19.49
N THR A 215 -2.81 63.85 18.80
CA THR A 215 -3.53 65.11 18.62
C THR A 215 -4.77 65.09 19.51
N LYS A 216 -5.00 66.18 20.24
CA LYS A 216 -6.18 66.31 21.11
C LYS A 216 -7.38 66.70 20.25
N THR A 217 -8.21 65.71 19.90
CA THR A 217 -9.52 65.94 19.32
C THR A 217 -10.47 66.47 20.39
N VAL A 218 -10.97 67.71 20.24
CA VAL A 218 -11.99 68.26 21.13
C VAL A 218 -13.36 67.83 20.63
N VAL A 219 -13.87 66.74 21.18
CA VAL A 219 -15.26 66.31 20.98
C VAL A 219 -16.13 67.05 22.00
N LYS A 220 -16.96 67.99 21.54
CA LYS A 220 -17.89 68.71 22.41
C LYS A 220 -19.11 67.81 22.66
N ASN A 221 -19.18 67.20 23.86
CA ASN A 221 -20.37 66.51 24.35
C ASN A 221 -21.15 67.45 25.29
N PRO A 222 -22.06 68.31 24.78
CA PRO A 222 -22.90 69.14 25.65
C PRO A 222 -23.74 68.25 26.57
N LYS A 223 -23.88 68.64 27.85
CA LYS A 223 -24.74 67.91 28.79
C LYS A 223 -26.21 68.10 28.37
N PRO A 224 -27.05 67.06 28.51
CA PRO A 224 -28.49 67.19 28.30
C PRO A 224 -29.06 68.35 29.12
N THR A 225 -29.85 69.19 28.45
CA THR A 225 -30.55 70.32 29.04
C THR A 225 -31.72 69.85 29.92
N LYS A 226 -32.29 70.77 30.71
CA LYS A 226 -33.49 70.44 31.50
C LYS A 226 -34.67 70.07 30.58
N GLU A 227 -34.76 70.67 29.39
CA GLU A 227 -35.70 70.26 28.35
C GLU A 227 -35.48 68.80 27.91
N ASP A 228 -34.22 68.41 27.63
CA ASP A 228 -33.91 67.04 27.21
C ASP A 228 -34.33 66.01 28.27
N ILE A 229 -34.10 66.32 29.56
CA ILE A 229 -34.49 65.47 30.68
C ILE A 229 -36.02 65.43 30.87
N ALA A 230 -36.70 66.57 30.68
CA ALA A 230 -38.15 66.65 30.78
C ALA A 230 -38.83 65.88 29.64
N ALA A 231 -38.30 65.99 28.42
CA ALA A 231 -38.75 65.22 27.27
C ALA A 231 -38.58 63.71 27.50
N GLU A 232 -37.44 63.27 28.04
CA GLU A 232 -37.25 61.85 28.37
C GLU A 232 -38.21 61.37 29.47
N LYS A 233 -38.44 62.19 30.51
CA LYS A 233 -39.40 61.83 31.57
C LYS A 233 -40.85 61.78 31.08
N ALA A 234 -41.24 62.64 30.15
CA ALA A 234 -42.56 62.59 29.51
C ALA A 234 -42.70 61.36 28.62
N ALA A 235 -41.66 61.03 27.85
CA ALA A 235 -41.62 59.85 26.98
C ALA A 235 -41.66 58.52 27.77
N LYS A 236 -41.22 58.49 29.03
CA LYS A 236 -41.24 57.31 29.92
C LYS A 236 -42.57 57.07 30.66
N LYS A 237 -43.57 57.95 30.51
CA LYS A 237 -44.87 57.85 31.21
C LYS A 237 -46.03 57.34 30.34
N HIS A 238 -45.73 56.78 29.16
CA HIS A 238 -46.68 56.06 28.31
C HIS A 238 -46.42 54.56 28.32
#